data_AF-A0A2M9D3B6-F1
#
_entry.id   AF-A0A2M9D3B6-F1
#
_cell.length_a   1.000
_cell.length_b   1.000
_cell.length_c   1.000
_cell.angle_alpha   90.00
_cell.angle_beta   90.00
_cell.angle_gamma   90.00
#
_symmetry.space_group_name_H-M   'P 1'
#
loop_
_entity.id
_entity.type
_entity.pdbx_description
1 polymer ?
#
loop_
_entity_poly.entity_id
_entity_poly.type
_entity_poly.pdbx_seq_one_letter_code
_entity_poly.pdbx_strand_id
1 'polypeptide(L)'
;MTDPRPRPKYGEYAPLPPAAPEGVTEPTTGAQYPAPTVQTAVPNVIPASTPTAPPERKQRMWDVFLTATLLLFGVVDVINSFGTIANLGPILREGLAAQGFDGFAADEAAAEAGAVANIVRVVALVLTIVFALIQVQRKRIAFWIPLVGATIATLAMLVAIFVAVLSDPGFMTYVDSIQQQ
;
A
#
# COMPACT_ATOMS: atom_id res chain seq x y z
N MET A 1 -25.89 -24.10 -53.97
CA MET A 1 -26.28 -22.73 -54.35
C MET A 1 -25.97 -21.84 -53.16
N THR A 2 -24.90 -21.05 -53.24
CA THR A 2 -24.41 -20.17 -52.17
C THR A 2 -25.10 -18.81 -52.31
N ASP A 3 -25.89 -18.42 -51.31
CA ASP A 3 -26.63 -17.15 -51.26
C ASP A 3 -25.64 -15.97 -51.07
N PRO A 4 -25.59 -14.98 -51.98
CA PRO A 4 -24.62 -13.88 -51.94
C PRO A 4 -25.16 -12.63 -51.20
N ARG A 5 -26.07 -12.80 -50.23
CA ARG A 5 -26.61 -11.64 -49.49
C ARG A 5 -25.59 -11.07 -48.49
N PRO A 6 -25.27 -9.77 -48.55
CA PRO A 6 -24.40 -9.11 -47.58
C PRO A 6 -25.00 -9.19 -46.17
N ARG A 7 -24.15 -9.44 -45.16
CA ARG A 7 -24.58 -9.55 -43.75
C ARG A 7 -24.90 -8.14 -43.21
N PRO A 8 -26.07 -7.93 -42.55
CA PRO A 8 -26.42 -6.64 -42.00
C PRO A 8 -25.42 -6.24 -40.90
N LYS A 9 -24.94 -4.99 -40.92
CA LYS A 9 -24.07 -4.45 -39.87
C LYS A 9 -24.93 -3.76 -38.81
N TYR A 10 -24.48 -3.87 -37.55
CA TYR A 10 -25.13 -3.45 -36.31
C TYR A 10 -26.09 -2.25 -36.43
N GLY A 11 -27.33 -2.44 -35.94
CA GLY A 11 -28.34 -1.39 -35.80
C GLY A 11 -29.55 -1.51 -36.73
N GLU A 12 -29.52 -2.41 -37.72
CA GLU A 12 -30.56 -2.52 -38.75
C GLU A 12 -31.88 -3.17 -38.27
N TYR A 13 -31.91 -3.73 -37.06
CA TYR A 13 -33.10 -4.31 -36.42
C TYR A 13 -33.54 -3.56 -35.15
N ALA A 14 -33.11 -2.31 -34.95
CA ALA A 14 -33.63 -1.53 -33.83
C ALA A 14 -35.15 -1.26 -34.04
N PRO A 15 -36.05 -1.67 -33.13
CA PRO A 15 -37.46 -1.35 -33.24
C PRO A 15 -37.63 0.17 -33.20
N LEU A 16 -38.39 0.71 -34.15
CA LEU A 16 -38.84 2.11 -34.10
C LEU A 16 -39.60 2.36 -32.79
N PRO A 17 -39.33 3.47 -32.08
CA PRO A 17 -40.16 3.88 -30.95
C PRO A 17 -41.62 4.00 -31.41
N PRO A 18 -42.60 3.52 -30.63
CA PRO A 18 -44.01 3.65 -31.01
C PRO A 18 -44.36 5.13 -31.19
N ALA A 19 -45.08 5.42 -32.27
CA ALA A 19 -45.55 6.77 -32.57
C ALA A 19 -46.33 7.31 -31.38
N ALA A 20 -46.00 8.52 -30.95
CA ALA A 20 -46.81 9.26 -29.99
C ALA A 20 -48.22 9.40 -30.60
N PRO A 21 -49.30 9.13 -29.83
CA PRO A 21 -50.65 9.29 -30.36
C PRO A 21 -50.85 10.75 -30.78
N GLU A 22 -51.15 10.92 -32.07
CA GLU A 22 -51.50 12.18 -32.70
C GLU A 22 -52.69 12.82 -31.97
N GLY A 23 -52.65 14.15 -31.94
CA GLY A 23 -53.59 14.98 -31.21
C GLY A 23 -55.05 14.57 -31.42
N VAL A 24 -55.68 14.10 -30.34
CA VAL A 24 -57.12 14.11 -30.22
C VAL A 24 -57.50 15.49 -29.67
N THR A 25 -58.01 16.29 -30.58
CA THR A 25 -58.65 17.59 -30.35
C THR A 25 -59.91 17.41 -29.49
N GLU A 26 -60.10 18.29 -28.50
CA GLU A 26 -61.36 18.41 -27.75
C GLU A 26 -62.54 18.75 -28.67
N PRO A 27 -63.76 18.32 -28.30
CA PRO A 27 -64.77 19.34 -28.06
C PRO A 27 -65.71 19.09 -26.85
N THR A 28 -65.91 20.17 -26.08
CA THR A 28 -67.19 20.72 -25.57
C THR A 28 -68.12 19.86 -24.68
N THR A 29 -68.20 20.30 -23.42
CA THR A 29 -69.40 20.55 -22.57
C THR A 29 -70.48 19.47 -22.45
N GLY A 30 -70.59 18.89 -21.24
CA GLY A 30 -71.81 18.20 -20.80
C GLY A 30 -71.70 17.55 -19.42
N ALA A 31 -72.34 18.17 -18.42
CA ALA A 31 -72.82 17.61 -17.14
C ALA A 31 -71.82 16.96 -16.14
N GLN A 32 -71.63 17.64 -15.00
CA GLN A 32 -71.08 17.07 -13.77
C GLN A 32 -72.04 16.04 -13.16
N TYR A 33 -71.57 14.80 -13.04
CA TYR A 33 -72.03 13.83 -12.05
C TYR A 33 -70.80 13.32 -11.28
N PRO A 34 -70.83 13.21 -9.94
CA PRO A 34 -69.73 12.61 -9.20
C PRO A 34 -69.81 11.09 -9.39
N ALA A 35 -68.89 10.53 -10.18
CA ALA A 35 -68.71 9.09 -10.30
C ALA A 35 -67.90 8.56 -9.09
N PRO A 36 -68.23 7.36 -8.57
CA PRO A 36 -67.60 6.80 -7.38
C PRO A 36 -66.11 6.54 -7.63
N THR A 37 -65.28 6.87 -6.64
CA THR A 37 -63.83 6.58 -6.67
C THR A 37 -63.59 5.08 -6.74
N VAL A 38 -63.40 4.57 -7.97
CA VAL A 38 -62.77 3.27 -8.19
C VAL A 38 -61.27 3.50 -8.00
N GLN A 39 -60.77 3.16 -6.82
CA GLN A 39 -59.36 3.18 -6.49
C GLN A 39 -58.66 2.18 -7.41
N THR A 40 -58.11 2.65 -8.52
CA THR A 40 -57.27 1.83 -9.39
C THR A 40 -56.02 1.50 -8.58
N ALA A 41 -55.88 0.25 -8.14
CA ALA A 41 -54.66 -0.24 -7.52
C ALA A 41 -53.55 -0.12 -8.57
N VAL A 42 -52.76 0.95 -8.48
CA VAL A 42 -51.53 1.12 -9.25
C VAL A 42 -50.65 -0.06 -8.84
N PRO A 43 -50.21 -0.93 -9.77
CA PRO A 43 -49.19 -1.89 -9.45
C PRO A 43 -47.97 -1.09 -9.01
N ASN A 44 -47.65 -1.12 -7.73
CA ASN A 44 -46.41 -0.56 -7.23
C ASN A 44 -45.28 -1.44 -7.78
N VAL A 45 -44.82 -1.12 -8.99
CA VAL A 45 -43.60 -1.68 -9.55
C VAL A 45 -42.48 -1.14 -8.67
N ILE A 46 -42.14 -1.90 -7.64
CA ILE A 46 -40.93 -1.67 -6.86
C ILE A 46 -39.79 -1.73 -7.89
N PRO A 47 -39.06 -0.64 -8.15
CA PRO A 47 -37.92 -0.70 -9.04
C PRO A 47 -36.98 -1.76 -8.44
N ALA A 48 -36.69 -2.81 -9.21
CA ALA A 48 -35.70 -3.79 -8.82
C ALA A 48 -34.43 -3.02 -8.51
N SER A 49 -34.02 -3.03 -7.24
CA SER A 49 -32.77 -2.44 -6.79
C SER A 49 -31.66 -3.15 -7.55
N THR A 50 -31.16 -2.52 -8.61
CA THR A 50 -29.96 -2.96 -9.30
C THR A 50 -28.86 -3.04 -8.24
N PRO A 51 -28.13 -4.16 -8.14
CA PRO A 51 -26.97 -4.24 -7.26
C PRO A 51 -26.04 -3.09 -7.66
N THR A 52 -25.95 -2.08 -6.80
CA THR A 52 -24.99 -1.00 -6.98
C THR A 52 -23.63 -1.67 -6.89
N ALA A 53 -22.95 -1.83 -8.02
CA ALA A 53 -21.57 -2.29 -8.05
C ALA A 53 -20.79 -1.41 -7.05
N PRO A 54 -20.02 -1.99 -6.11
CA PRO A 54 -19.25 -1.21 -5.17
C PRO A 54 -18.44 -0.17 -5.94
N PRO A 55 -18.44 1.11 -5.51
CA PRO A 55 -17.72 2.14 -6.23
C PRO A 55 -16.27 1.69 -6.41
N GLU A 56 -15.83 1.59 -7.67
CA GLU A 56 -14.47 1.22 -7.99
C GLU A 56 -13.56 2.31 -7.40
N ARG A 57 -12.94 2.01 -6.25
CA ARG A 57 -12.13 2.97 -5.53
C ARG A 57 -10.92 3.30 -6.39
N LYS A 58 -10.98 4.45 -7.07
CA LYS A 58 -9.90 4.96 -7.92
C LYS A 58 -8.60 4.91 -7.12
N GLN A 59 -7.66 4.12 -7.60
CA GLN A 59 -6.35 3.97 -6.99
C GLN A 59 -5.68 5.36 -7.00
N ARG A 60 -5.32 5.87 -5.81
CA ARG A 60 -4.72 7.20 -5.70
C ARG A 60 -3.31 7.11 -6.27
N MET A 61 -3.06 7.73 -7.44
CA MET A 61 -1.74 7.68 -8.10
C MET A 61 -0.59 8.13 -7.17
N TRP A 62 -0.88 9.04 -6.24
CA TRP A 62 0.04 9.46 -5.18
C TRP A 62 0.50 8.33 -4.25
N ASP A 63 -0.37 7.37 -3.91
CA ASP A 63 -0.02 6.23 -3.04
C ASP A 63 0.98 5.30 -3.72
N VAL A 64 0.82 5.10 -5.03
CA VAL A 64 1.75 4.28 -5.84
C VAL A 64 3.10 4.98 -5.95
N PHE A 65 3.12 6.28 -6.23
CA PHE A 65 4.37 7.06 -6.29
C PHE A 65 5.11 7.03 -4.96
N LEU A 66 4.43 7.33 -3.84
CA LEU A 66 5.01 7.27 -2.50
C LEU A 66 5.58 5.87 -2.19
N THR A 67 4.79 4.82 -2.41
CA THR A 67 5.24 3.45 -2.14
C THR A 67 6.48 3.10 -2.96
N ALA A 68 6.51 3.48 -4.25
CA ALA A 68 7.66 3.24 -5.12
C ALA A 68 8.91 4.01 -4.65
N THR A 69 8.76 5.28 -4.28
CA THR A 69 9.87 6.11 -3.76
C THR A 69 10.40 5.56 -2.44
N LEU A 70 9.53 5.20 -1.48
CA LEU A 70 9.97 4.63 -0.20
C LEU A 70 10.66 3.28 -0.39
N LEU A 71 10.16 2.45 -1.30
CA LEU A 71 10.75 1.13 -1.58
C LEU A 71 12.11 1.27 -2.25
N LEU A 72 12.25 2.18 -3.22
CA LEU A 72 13.54 2.52 -3.81
C LEU A 72 14.52 3.03 -2.75
N PHE A 73 14.07 3.93 -1.88
CA PHE A 73 14.88 4.45 -0.79
C PHE A 73 15.36 3.32 0.14
N GLY A 74 14.46 2.41 0.54
CA GLY A 74 14.82 1.26 1.39
C GLY A 74 15.83 0.32 0.72
N VAL A 75 15.71 0.08 -0.58
CA VAL A 75 16.69 -0.72 -1.34
C VAL A 75 18.05 -0.03 -1.37
N VAL A 76 18.09 1.26 -1.71
CA VAL A 76 19.33 2.05 -1.77
C VAL A 76 20.00 2.11 -0.40
N ASP A 77 19.23 2.33 0.66
CA ASP A 77 19.71 2.36 2.04
C ASP A 77 20.37 1.03 2.45
N VAL A 78 19.70 -0.11 2.18
CA VAL A 78 20.25 -1.42 2.51
C VAL A 78 21.54 -1.69 1.74
N ILE A 79 21.58 -1.37 0.44
CA ILE A 79 22.78 -1.56 -0.40
C ILE A 79 23.94 -0.70 0.12
N ASN A 80 23.71 0.60 0.33
CA ASN A 80 24.74 1.53 0.76
C ASN A 80 25.26 1.22 2.16
N SER A 81 24.39 0.79 3.06
CA SER A 81 24.75 0.49 4.44
C SER A 81 25.32 -0.93 4.60
N PHE A 82 25.18 -1.82 3.62
CA PHE A 82 25.54 -3.23 3.77
C PHE A 82 27.00 -3.41 4.19
N GLY A 83 27.92 -2.75 3.49
CA GLY A 83 29.36 -2.81 3.77
C GLY A 83 29.71 -2.19 5.12
N THR A 84 29.09 -1.07 5.46
CA THR A 84 29.24 -0.38 6.76
C THR A 84 28.87 -1.32 7.91
N ILE A 85 27.70 -1.94 7.83
CA ILE A 85 27.20 -2.85 8.88
C ILE A 85 27.99 -4.15 8.92
N ALA A 86 28.47 -4.64 7.78
CA ALA A 86 29.34 -5.83 7.75
C ALA A 86 30.71 -5.58 8.40
N ASN A 87 31.17 -4.33 8.42
CA ASN A 87 32.43 -3.91 9.04
C ASN A 87 32.18 -3.14 10.34
N LEU A 88 31.20 -3.57 11.14
CA LEU A 88 30.77 -2.83 12.32
C LEU A 88 31.89 -2.62 13.35
N GLY A 89 32.75 -3.62 13.58
CA GLY A 89 33.86 -3.53 14.57
C GLY A 89 34.81 -2.36 14.30
N PRO A 90 35.48 -2.31 13.14
CA PRO A 90 36.33 -1.18 12.77
C PRO A 90 35.62 0.18 12.82
N ILE A 91 34.36 0.25 12.40
CA ILE A 91 33.58 1.49 12.41
C ILE A 91 33.26 1.95 13.83
N LEU A 92 32.90 1.02 14.72
CA LEU A 92 32.68 1.33 16.13
C LEU A 92 33.98 1.79 16.78
N ARG A 93 35.10 1.09 16.54
CA ARG A 93 36.41 1.51 17.05
C ARG A 93 36.77 2.93 16.63
N GLU A 94 36.66 3.24 15.34
CA GLU A 94 36.97 4.58 14.82
C GLU A 94 36.02 5.65 15.39
N GLY A 95 34.72 5.34 15.43
CA GLY A 95 33.70 6.26 15.96
C GLY A 95 33.85 6.53 17.46
N LEU A 96 34.20 5.51 18.24
CA LEU A 96 34.43 5.62 19.68
C LEU A 96 35.78 6.32 19.98
N ALA A 97 36.82 6.03 19.21
CA ALA A 97 38.11 6.73 19.31
C ALA A 97 37.94 8.24 19.05
N ALA A 98 37.10 8.61 18.06
CA ALA A 98 36.75 10.00 17.81
C ALA A 98 36.00 10.68 18.98
N GLN A 99 35.38 9.89 19.87
CA GLN A 99 34.75 10.36 21.12
C GLN A 99 35.71 10.32 22.33
N GLY A 100 36.96 9.91 22.14
CA GLY A 100 37.98 9.81 23.18
C GLY A 100 38.08 8.43 23.85
N PHE A 101 37.40 7.41 23.32
CA PHE A 101 37.49 6.03 23.80
C PHE A 101 38.27 5.14 22.82
N ASP A 102 39.55 4.91 23.10
CA ASP A 102 40.42 4.05 22.29
C ASP A 102 40.40 2.56 22.69
N GLY A 103 39.56 2.19 23.68
CA GLY A 103 39.58 0.88 24.33
C GLY A 103 38.73 -0.22 23.68
N PHE A 104 38.11 0.03 22.52
CA PHE A 104 37.18 -0.92 21.91
C PHE A 104 37.88 -2.19 21.40
N ALA A 105 37.51 -3.34 21.98
CA ALA A 105 38.16 -4.64 21.77
C ALA A 105 37.23 -5.73 21.19
N ALA A 106 35.91 -5.53 21.19
CA ALA A 106 34.93 -6.53 20.72
C ALA A 106 34.68 -6.53 19.19
N ASP A 107 35.73 -6.65 18.37
CA ASP A 107 35.58 -6.71 16.91
C ASP A 107 34.75 -7.91 16.43
N GLU A 108 34.96 -9.09 17.03
CA GLU A 108 34.28 -10.33 16.64
C GLU A 108 32.78 -10.26 16.95
N ALA A 109 32.42 -9.87 18.18
CA ALA A 109 31.02 -9.68 18.57
C ALA A 109 30.33 -8.59 17.72
N ALA A 110 31.04 -7.52 17.37
CA ALA A 110 30.53 -6.50 16.47
C ALA A 110 30.31 -7.03 15.04
N ALA A 111 31.23 -7.84 14.52
CA ALA A 111 31.09 -8.47 13.21
C ALA A 111 29.90 -9.43 13.16
N GLU A 112 29.72 -10.27 14.18
CA GLU A 112 28.57 -11.17 14.31
C GLU A 112 27.25 -10.39 14.41
N ALA A 113 27.18 -9.39 15.30
CA ALA A 113 26.00 -8.56 15.46
C ALA A 113 25.64 -7.81 14.17
N GLY A 114 26.65 -7.27 13.47
CA GLY A 114 26.50 -6.64 12.17
C GLY A 114 25.98 -7.60 11.10
N ALA A 115 26.52 -8.81 11.02
CA ALA A 115 26.06 -9.84 10.09
C ALA A 115 24.58 -10.20 10.33
N VAL A 116 24.20 -10.44 11.59
CA VAL A 116 22.81 -10.72 11.98
C VAL A 116 21.89 -9.54 11.63
N ALA A 117 22.29 -8.30 11.93
CA ALA A 117 21.51 -7.12 11.55
C ALA A 117 21.33 -7.02 10.04
N ASN A 118 22.37 -7.25 9.25
CA ASN A 118 22.25 -7.24 7.78
C ASN A 118 21.24 -8.29 7.28
N ILE A 119 21.28 -9.51 7.81
CA ILE A 119 20.30 -10.55 7.46
C ILE A 119 18.88 -10.08 7.79
N VAL A 120 18.65 -9.58 9.01
CA VAL A 120 17.33 -9.09 9.43
C VAL A 120 16.84 -7.95 8.54
N ARG A 121 17.72 -6.99 8.20
CA ARG A 121 17.39 -5.85 7.33
C ARG A 121 17.01 -6.30 5.92
N VAL A 122 17.76 -7.24 5.35
CA VAL A 122 17.47 -7.80 4.02
C VAL A 122 16.13 -8.55 4.04
N VAL A 123 15.89 -9.39 5.04
CA VAL A 123 14.63 -10.12 5.19
C VAL A 123 13.46 -9.15 5.36
N ALA A 124 13.60 -8.14 6.23
CA ALA A 124 12.59 -7.11 6.42
C ALA A 124 12.29 -6.37 5.13
N LEU A 125 13.31 -6.01 4.34
CA LEU A 125 13.15 -5.36 3.04
C LEU A 125 12.41 -6.27 2.05
N VAL A 126 12.81 -7.54 1.93
CA VAL A 126 12.14 -8.50 1.02
C VAL A 126 10.67 -8.65 1.38
N LEU A 127 10.35 -8.85 2.67
CA LEU A 127 8.96 -8.94 3.14
C LEU A 127 8.20 -7.66 2.82
N THR A 128 8.80 -6.50 3.08
CA THR A 128 8.24 -5.19 2.79
C THR A 128 7.88 -5.03 1.31
N ILE A 129 8.78 -5.43 0.41
CA ILE A 129 8.56 -5.41 -1.05
C ILE A 129 7.39 -6.32 -1.41
N VAL A 130 7.39 -7.56 -0.92
CA VAL A 130 6.32 -8.54 -1.20
C VAL A 130 4.97 -8.02 -0.74
N PHE A 131 4.86 -7.52 0.49
CA PHE A 131 3.61 -6.99 1.03
C PHE A 131 3.15 -5.71 0.31
N ALA A 132 4.08 -4.83 -0.07
CA ALA A 132 3.77 -3.65 -0.87
C ALA A 132 3.16 -4.06 -2.22
N LEU A 133 3.75 -5.03 -2.92
CA LEU A 133 3.23 -5.54 -4.20
C LEU A 133 1.84 -6.16 -4.05
N ILE A 134 1.63 -7.00 -3.03
CA ILE A 134 0.32 -7.62 -2.76
C ILE A 134 -0.76 -6.55 -2.48
N GLN A 135 -0.43 -5.49 -1.74
CA GLN A 135 -1.39 -4.42 -1.44
C GLN A 135 -1.72 -3.55 -2.63
N VAL A 136 -0.74 -3.27 -3.48
CA VAL A 136 -0.96 -2.57 -4.75
C VAL A 136 -1.90 -3.37 -5.65
N GLN A 137 -1.73 -4.70 -5.74
CA GLN A 137 -2.66 -5.58 -6.47
C GLN A 137 -4.07 -5.57 -5.86
N ARG A 138 -4.18 -5.44 -4.52
CA ARG A 138 -5.46 -5.37 -3.80
C ARG A 138 -6.12 -3.98 -3.81
N LYS A 139 -5.58 -2.99 -4.54
CA LYS A 139 -6.05 -1.59 -4.58
C LYS A 139 -6.22 -0.96 -3.18
N ARG A 140 -5.40 -1.39 -2.20
CA ARG A 140 -5.38 -0.85 -0.83
C ARG A 140 -4.18 0.06 -0.61
N ILE A 141 -4.26 0.90 0.42
CA ILE A 141 -3.22 1.85 0.81
C ILE A 141 -1.94 1.07 1.17
N ALA A 142 -0.84 1.33 0.47
CA ALA A 142 0.41 0.57 0.61
C ALA A 142 1.55 1.36 1.28
N PHE A 143 1.47 2.70 1.35
CA PHE A 143 2.61 3.53 1.77
C PHE A 143 3.14 3.27 3.19
N TRP A 144 2.30 2.82 4.13
CA TRP A 144 2.73 2.53 5.51
C TRP A 144 3.65 1.31 5.60
N ILE A 145 3.57 0.38 4.65
CA ILE A 145 4.31 -0.88 4.70
C ILE A 145 5.83 -0.62 4.56
N PRO A 146 6.30 0.13 3.55
CA PRO A 146 7.69 0.55 3.47
C PRO A 146 8.20 1.27 4.73
N LEU A 147 7.36 2.10 5.35
CA LEU A 147 7.75 2.84 6.54
C LEU A 147 8.00 1.92 7.75
N VAL A 148 7.12 0.94 7.96
CA VAL A 148 7.28 -0.06 9.03
C VAL A 148 8.50 -0.95 8.75
N GLY A 149 8.70 -1.37 7.50
CA GLY A 149 9.88 -2.13 7.08
C GLY A 149 11.19 -1.41 7.37
N ALA A 150 11.26 -0.12 7.00
CA ALA A 150 12.41 0.72 7.30
C ALA A 150 12.63 0.87 8.81
N THR A 151 11.56 1.05 9.59
CA THR A 151 11.63 1.15 11.05
C THR A 151 12.25 -0.12 11.67
N ILE A 152 11.81 -1.30 11.24
CA ILE A 152 12.37 -2.58 11.69
C ILE A 152 13.86 -2.69 11.32
N ALA A 153 14.22 -2.30 10.11
CA ALA A 153 15.60 -2.33 9.63
C ALA A 153 16.52 -1.38 10.43
N THR A 154 16.04 -0.19 10.79
CA THR A 154 16.77 0.75 11.65
C THR A 154 16.92 0.20 13.06
N LEU A 155 15.86 -0.38 13.64
CA LEU A 155 15.93 -0.99 14.97
C LEU A 155 16.92 -2.15 15.01
N ALA A 156 16.97 -2.99 13.98
CA ALA A 156 17.96 -4.06 13.89
C ALA A 156 19.41 -3.54 13.95
N MET A 157 19.68 -2.42 13.26
CA MET A 157 20.99 -1.76 13.33
C MET A 157 21.31 -1.23 14.72
N LEU A 158 20.36 -0.54 15.35
CA LEU A 158 20.54 0.00 16.70
C LEU A 158 20.81 -1.11 17.72
N VAL A 159 20.07 -2.22 17.63
CA VAL A 159 20.28 -3.39 18.49
C VAL A 159 21.67 -3.99 18.25
N ALA A 160 22.13 -4.12 17.02
CA ALA A 160 23.47 -4.65 16.75
C ALA A 160 24.58 -3.77 17.32
N ILE A 161 24.49 -2.44 17.15
CA ILE A 161 25.41 -1.49 17.80
C ILE A 161 25.40 -1.68 19.31
N PHE A 162 24.20 -1.74 19.90
CA PHE A 162 24.05 -1.84 21.34
C PHE A 162 24.63 -3.14 21.90
N VAL A 163 24.36 -4.27 21.25
CA VAL A 163 24.95 -5.58 21.60
C VAL A 163 26.47 -5.53 21.47
N ALA A 164 27.01 -4.95 20.40
CA ALA A 164 28.45 -4.86 20.22
C ALA A 164 29.15 -4.05 21.32
N VAL A 165 28.61 -2.88 21.66
CA VAL A 165 29.18 -2.00 22.69
C VAL A 165 29.04 -2.61 24.08
N LEU A 166 27.89 -3.19 24.42
CA LEU A 166 27.70 -3.83 25.73
C LEU A 166 28.49 -5.13 25.90
N SER A 167 28.83 -5.79 24.80
CA SER A 167 29.69 -6.98 24.85
C SER A 167 31.18 -6.63 24.92
N ASP A 168 31.53 -5.34 24.80
CA ASP A 168 32.92 -4.87 24.82
C ASP A 168 33.50 -4.82 26.24
N PRO A 169 34.54 -5.63 26.55
CA PRO A 169 35.16 -5.60 27.88
C PRO A 169 35.87 -4.27 28.18
N GLY A 170 36.38 -3.60 27.14
CA GLY A 170 37.02 -2.29 27.28
C GLY A 170 36.03 -1.23 27.73
N PHE A 171 34.85 -1.21 27.14
CA PHE A 171 33.76 -0.30 27.50
C PHE A 171 33.31 -0.50 28.95
N MET A 172 33.15 -1.76 29.40
CA MET A 172 32.79 -2.05 30.80
C MET A 172 33.84 -1.52 31.77
N THR A 173 35.12 -1.74 31.47
CA THR A 173 36.24 -1.23 32.29
C THR A 173 36.22 0.30 32.37
N TYR A 174 35.91 0.97 31.26
CA TYR A 174 35.82 2.43 31.21
C TYR A 174 34.66 2.96 32.07
N VAL A 175 33.48 2.35 31.99
CA VAL A 175 32.32 2.73 32.83
C VAL A 175 32.65 2.57 34.32
N ASP A 176 33.27 1.46 34.71
CA ASP A 176 33.69 1.22 36.09
C ASP A 176 34.67 2.30 36.59
N SER A 177 35.56 2.78 35.72
CA SER A 177 36.53 3.83 36.06
C SER A 177 35.88 5.20 36.32
N ILE A 178 34.79 5.52 35.61
CA ILE A 178 34.05 6.77 35.82
C ILE A 178 33.27 6.73 37.14
N GLN A 179 32.72 5.57 37.52
CA GLN A 179 31.96 5.43 38.76
C GLN A 179 32.82 5.60 40.02
N GLN A 180 34.14 5.45 39.90
CA GLN A 180 35.07 5.60 41.01
C GLN A 180 35.61 7.03 41.18
N GLN A 181 35.23 7.96 40.30
CA GLN A 181 35.55 9.39 40.39
C GLN A 181 34.39 10.17 41.05
#